data_AF-A0A0S8CJ31-F1
#
_entry.id   AF-A0A0S8CJ31-F1
#
_cell.length_a   1.000
_cell.length_b   1.000
_cell.length_c   1.000
_cell.angle_alpha   90.00
_cell.angle_beta   90.00
_cell.angle_gamma   90.00
#
_symmetry.space_group_name_H-M   'P 1'
#
loop_
_entity.id
_entity.type
_entity.pdbx_description
1 polymer ?
#
loop_
_entity_poly.entity_id
_entity_poly.type
_entity_poly.pdbx_seq_one_letter_code
_entity_poly.pdbx_strand_id
1 'polypeptide(L)'
;MVIEPNVTLTIEPGTIIKFKRIDETSDQNLFGIDSPYYPQAEIIVRGTLIARGTKKKNIVFTSAEIDARPSDWGALNFLGSTGNIIDHAKVLFAYNGVHSHGSAVTITNSEFAKCGVGISFKSEEETPDVPWFGKRSDLTITGNILHSNKGGIGYRNSTGNISYNLVENNKFFGIWPKESVDGKVHLNTITDNKKGVLLYQTRGLVMTDNNIYDNSDYNISASTAQDFPVDAGNNWFGTINRDKIDEMIFDQKDDADLGLVTYEPYLQSPVKWEKP
;
A
#
# COMPACT_ATOMS: atom_id res chain seq x y z
N MET A 1 -12.74 -15.48 8.47
CA MET A 1 -12.01 -16.77 8.62
C MET A 1 -10.69 -16.50 9.32
N VAL A 2 -10.21 -17.41 10.17
CA VAL A 2 -8.91 -17.27 10.85
C VAL A 2 -7.99 -18.42 10.43
N ILE A 3 -6.76 -18.11 10.05
CA ILE A 3 -5.67 -19.07 9.86
C ILE A 3 -4.84 -19.04 11.14
N GLU A 4 -5.03 -20.05 12.00
CA GLU A 4 -4.39 -20.10 13.31
C GLU A 4 -2.87 -20.31 13.22
N PRO A 5 -2.12 -20.00 14.30
CA PRO A 5 -0.69 -20.27 14.37
C PRO A 5 -0.34 -21.71 13.98
N ASN A 6 0.78 -21.89 13.29
CA ASN A 6 1.26 -23.18 12.75
C ASN A 6 0.35 -23.84 11.70
N VAL A 7 -0.70 -23.17 11.24
CA VAL A 7 -1.53 -23.62 10.12
C VAL A 7 -1.10 -22.88 8.85
N THR A 8 -1.00 -23.61 7.73
CA THR A 8 -0.86 -23.02 6.40
C THR A 8 -2.14 -23.19 5.62
N LEU A 9 -2.70 -22.09 5.12
CA LEU A 9 -3.73 -22.11 4.09
C LEU A 9 -3.08 -21.94 2.72
N THR A 10 -3.23 -22.93 1.85
CA THR A 10 -2.85 -22.82 0.44
C THR A 10 -4.11 -22.61 -0.40
N ILE A 11 -4.08 -21.58 -1.25
CA ILE A 11 -5.15 -21.30 -2.21
C ILE A 11 -4.64 -21.62 -3.61
N GLU A 12 -5.34 -22.53 -4.28
CA GLU A 12 -4.94 -23.03 -5.61
C GLU A 12 -5.19 -22.00 -6.72
N PRO A 13 -4.39 -21.99 -7.80
CA PRO A 13 -4.57 -21.09 -8.94
C PRO A 13 -5.98 -21.14 -9.55
N GLY A 14 -6.55 -19.96 -9.82
CA GLY A 14 -7.89 -19.83 -10.40
C GLY A 14 -9.03 -19.89 -9.39
N THR A 15 -8.74 -20.01 -8.10
CA THR A 15 -9.75 -19.93 -7.04
C THR A 15 -10.34 -18.52 -6.97
N ILE A 16 -11.67 -18.44 -6.82
CA ILE A 16 -12.39 -17.19 -6.57
C ILE A 16 -12.97 -17.25 -5.15
N ILE A 17 -12.53 -16.33 -4.31
CA ILE A 17 -12.99 -16.14 -2.93
C ILE A 17 -13.88 -14.90 -2.90
N LYS A 18 -15.12 -15.08 -2.45
CA LYS A 18 -16.12 -14.02 -2.36
C LYS A 18 -16.46 -13.72 -0.90
N PHE A 19 -16.39 -12.45 -0.54
CA PHE A 19 -16.69 -11.96 0.81
C PHE A 19 -18.06 -11.29 0.82
N LYS A 20 -18.95 -11.75 1.69
CA LYS A 20 -20.25 -11.12 1.90
C LYS A 20 -20.05 -9.84 2.71
N ARG A 21 -20.71 -8.74 2.30
CA ARG A 21 -20.71 -7.52 3.09
C ARG A 21 -21.49 -7.76 4.39
N ILE A 22 -20.91 -7.33 5.51
CA ILE A 22 -21.59 -7.31 6.81
C ILE A 22 -22.07 -5.86 7.02
N ASP A 23 -23.35 -5.72 7.33
CA ASP A 23 -23.94 -4.40 7.60
C ASP A 23 -23.45 -3.87 8.96
N GLU A 24 -23.29 -2.56 9.08
CA GLU A 24 -22.83 -1.91 10.32
C GLU A 24 -23.75 -2.19 11.52
N THR A 25 -25.04 -2.36 11.25
CA THR A 25 -26.08 -2.65 12.25
C THR A 25 -26.32 -4.15 12.47
N SER A 26 -25.61 -5.01 11.72
CA SER A 26 -25.77 -6.47 11.78
C SER A 26 -25.40 -7.04 13.15
N ASP A 27 -26.07 -8.09 13.60
CA ASP A 27 -25.66 -8.88 14.78
C ASP A 27 -24.35 -9.64 14.56
N GLN A 28 -23.95 -9.83 13.30
CA GLN A 28 -22.65 -10.36 12.91
C GLN A 28 -21.54 -9.32 12.97
N ASN A 29 -21.88 -8.07 13.29
CA ASN A 29 -20.91 -7.05 13.58
C ASN A 29 -20.27 -7.31 14.95
N LEU A 30 -19.05 -7.84 14.93
CA LEU A 30 -18.26 -8.08 16.14
C LEU A 30 -17.65 -6.79 16.72
N PHE A 31 -17.75 -5.66 16.02
CA PHE A 31 -17.18 -4.37 16.37
C PHE A 31 -18.29 -3.31 16.42
N GLY A 32 -18.74 -2.87 17.60
CA GLY A 32 -19.87 -1.92 17.72
C GLY A 32 -19.77 -0.70 16.78
N ILE A 33 -20.90 -0.07 16.43
CA ILE A 33 -20.98 1.01 15.42
C ILE A 33 -19.95 2.15 15.59
N ASP A 34 -19.56 2.46 16.83
CA ASP A 34 -18.60 3.52 17.15
C ASP A 34 -17.13 3.04 17.12
N SER A 35 -16.89 1.77 16.78
CA SER A 35 -15.56 1.16 16.70
C SER A 35 -14.78 1.72 15.51
N PRO A 36 -13.47 2.02 15.67
CA PRO A 36 -12.61 2.32 14.53
C PRO A 36 -12.34 1.08 13.66
N TYR A 37 -12.65 -0.12 14.16
CA TYR A 37 -12.62 -1.39 13.43
C TYR A 37 -14.00 -1.70 12.85
N TYR A 38 -14.06 -2.05 11.57
CA TYR A 38 -15.33 -2.18 10.83
C TYR A 38 -15.87 -3.63 10.82
N PRO A 39 -17.20 -3.82 10.79
CA PRO A 39 -17.85 -5.10 10.50
C PRO A 39 -17.62 -5.53 9.06
N GLN A 40 -16.47 -6.09 8.77
CA GLN A 40 -16.19 -6.52 7.41
C GLN A 40 -15.70 -7.96 7.44
N ALA A 41 -16.10 -8.75 6.44
CA ALA A 41 -15.61 -10.11 6.31
C ALA A 41 -14.10 -10.08 5.97
N GLU A 42 -13.29 -10.81 6.74
CA GLU A 42 -11.83 -10.84 6.60
C GLU A 42 -11.27 -12.26 6.54
N ILE A 43 -10.05 -12.38 6.00
CA ILE A 43 -9.15 -13.48 6.33
C ILE A 43 -8.12 -12.96 7.31
N ILE A 44 -8.17 -13.43 8.55
CA ILE A 44 -7.19 -13.11 9.59
C ILE A 44 -6.09 -14.17 9.55
N VAL A 45 -4.85 -13.75 9.32
CA VAL A 45 -3.69 -14.62 9.12
C VAL A 45 -2.74 -14.51 10.31
N ARG A 46 -2.77 -15.53 11.19
CA ARG A 46 -1.83 -15.71 12.31
C ARG A 46 -0.84 -16.85 12.04
N GLY A 47 -1.22 -17.80 11.20
CA GLY A 47 -0.34 -18.82 10.60
C GLY A 47 0.30 -18.32 9.30
N THR A 48 0.18 -19.09 8.22
CA THR A 48 0.74 -18.73 6.89
C THR A 48 -0.35 -18.78 5.82
N LEU A 49 -0.41 -17.77 4.97
CA LEU A 49 -1.22 -17.77 3.74
C LEU A 49 -0.33 -17.90 2.51
N ILE A 50 -0.58 -18.93 1.69
CA ILE A 50 0.06 -19.13 0.39
C ILE A 50 -1.01 -19.03 -0.69
N ALA A 51 -1.13 -17.85 -1.32
CA ALA A 51 -1.99 -17.61 -2.46
C ALA A 51 -1.11 -17.37 -3.71
N ARG A 52 -0.78 -18.45 -4.43
CA ARG A 52 0.05 -18.40 -5.64
C ARG A 52 -0.79 -18.78 -6.84
N GLY A 53 -1.29 -17.78 -7.55
CA GLY A 53 -1.92 -17.94 -8.86
C GLY A 53 -0.91 -18.18 -9.97
N THR A 54 -1.37 -18.02 -11.20
CA THR A 54 -0.51 -17.93 -12.39
C THR A 54 -1.02 -16.84 -13.30
N LYS A 55 -0.19 -16.38 -14.25
CA LYS A 55 -0.61 -15.41 -15.29
C LYS A 55 -1.92 -15.78 -15.99
N LYS A 56 -2.19 -17.08 -16.19
CA LYS A 56 -3.41 -17.58 -16.83
C LYS A 56 -4.56 -17.85 -15.86
N LYS A 57 -4.26 -18.14 -14.59
CA LYS A 57 -5.21 -18.51 -13.55
C LYS A 57 -4.91 -17.71 -12.29
N ASN A 58 -5.26 -16.42 -12.33
CA ASN A 58 -5.15 -15.56 -11.17
C ASN A 58 -6.08 -16.05 -10.05
N ILE A 59 -5.65 -15.92 -8.80
CA ILE A 59 -6.56 -16.05 -7.65
C ILE A 59 -7.35 -14.74 -7.53
N VAL A 60 -8.64 -14.79 -7.18
CA VAL A 60 -9.46 -13.58 -7.06
C VAL A 60 -10.09 -13.50 -5.68
N PHE A 61 -9.81 -12.42 -4.95
CA PHE A 61 -10.48 -12.03 -3.71
C PHE A 61 -11.39 -10.83 -4.02
N THR A 62 -12.69 -10.97 -3.82
CA THR A 62 -13.67 -9.96 -4.25
C THR A 62 -14.93 -9.94 -3.40
N SER A 63 -15.75 -8.91 -3.57
CA SER A 63 -17.10 -8.83 -3.00
C SER A 63 -18.01 -9.94 -3.53
N ALA A 64 -18.90 -10.45 -2.66
CA ALA A 64 -20.01 -11.34 -3.03
C ALA A 64 -21.25 -10.56 -3.51
N GLU A 65 -21.26 -9.24 -3.35
CA GLU A 65 -22.41 -8.39 -3.68
C GLU A 65 -22.58 -8.25 -5.20
N ILE A 66 -23.84 -8.08 -5.63
CA ILE A 66 -24.19 -7.84 -7.04
C ILE A 66 -23.71 -6.45 -7.47
N ASP A 67 -23.96 -5.44 -6.63
CA ASP A 67 -23.47 -4.07 -6.82
C ASP A 67 -22.25 -3.84 -5.93
N ALA A 68 -21.12 -4.40 -6.37
CA ALA A 68 -19.87 -4.39 -5.62
C ALA A 68 -19.28 -2.97 -5.48
N ARG A 69 -18.94 -2.58 -4.26
CA ARG A 69 -18.43 -1.24 -3.91
C ARG A 69 -17.14 -1.35 -3.11
N PRO A 70 -16.25 -0.34 -3.15
CA PRO A 70 -15.10 -0.29 -2.27
C PRO A 70 -15.50 -0.48 -0.80
N SER A 71 -14.74 -1.28 -0.05
CA SER A 71 -14.99 -1.60 1.36
C SER A 71 -16.18 -2.53 1.62
N ASP A 72 -16.60 -3.33 0.63
CA ASP A 72 -17.60 -4.39 0.83
C ASP A 72 -17.09 -5.49 1.78
N TRP A 73 -15.77 -5.63 1.92
CA TRP A 73 -15.13 -6.57 2.84
C TRP A 73 -13.82 -5.97 3.38
N GLY A 74 -13.22 -6.61 4.39
CA GLY A 74 -12.27 -5.93 5.26
C GLY A 74 -10.86 -5.95 4.69
N ALA A 75 -10.17 -7.06 4.93
CA ALA A 75 -8.83 -7.26 4.43
C ALA A 75 -8.39 -8.72 4.40
N LEU A 76 -7.32 -8.97 3.64
CA LEU A 76 -6.36 -10.00 4.01
C LEU A 76 -5.50 -9.42 5.14
N ASN A 77 -5.85 -9.78 6.38
CA ASN A 77 -5.37 -9.14 7.60
C ASN A 77 -4.29 -10.02 8.27
N PHE A 78 -3.03 -9.63 8.14
CA PHE A 78 -1.87 -10.37 8.63
C PHE A 78 -1.45 -9.87 10.01
N LEU A 79 -1.44 -10.76 11.00
CA LEU A 79 -1.16 -10.45 12.40
C LEU A 79 0.01 -11.29 12.92
N GLY A 80 1.18 -10.65 13.06
CA GLY A 80 2.42 -11.31 13.52
C GLY A 80 2.98 -12.44 12.65
N SER A 81 2.37 -12.69 11.48
CA SER A 81 2.63 -13.85 10.63
C SER A 81 3.84 -13.67 9.71
N THR A 82 4.44 -14.77 9.25
CA THR A 82 5.59 -14.77 8.33
C THR A 82 5.45 -15.85 7.26
N GLY A 83 6.26 -15.75 6.20
CA GLY A 83 6.26 -16.69 5.08
C GLY A 83 5.03 -16.58 4.17
N ASN A 84 4.29 -15.47 4.28
CA ASN A 84 3.08 -15.25 3.51
C ASN A 84 3.38 -14.86 2.06
N ILE A 85 2.59 -15.40 1.13
CA ILE A 85 2.75 -15.18 -0.31
C ILE A 85 1.41 -14.81 -0.93
N ILE A 86 1.40 -13.69 -1.66
CA ILE A 86 0.34 -13.30 -2.59
C ILE A 86 1.02 -13.08 -3.94
N ASP A 87 0.82 -14.01 -4.87
CA ASP A 87 1.41 -13.94 -6.21
C ASP A 87 0.35 -14.22 -7.27
N HIS A 88 0.31 -13.42 -8.35
CA HIS A 88 -0.70 -13.54 -9.40
C HIS A 88 -2.14 -13.58 -8.83
N ALA A 89 -2.46 -12.60 -7.99
CA ALA A 89 -3.78 -12.44 -7.39
C ALA A 89 -4.44 -11.14 -7.84
N LYS A 90 -5.77 -11.10 -7.75
CA LYS A 90 -6.58 -9.88 -7.85
C LYS A 90 -7.29 -9.67 -6.52
N VAL A 91 -7.06 -8.54 -5.88
CA VAL A 91 -7.68 -8.16 -4.62
C VAL A 91 -8.54 -6.93 -4.86
N LEU A 92 -9.85 -7.12 -4.82
CA LEU A 92 -10.81 -6.14 -5.30
C LEU A 92 -11.83 -5.78 -4.21
N PHE A 93 -12.24 -4.51 -4.16
CA PHE A 93 -13.36 -4.04 -3.32
C PHE A 93 -13.17 -4.17 -1.80
N ALA A 94 -11.95 -4.37 -1.32
CA ALA A 94 -11.64 -4.44 0.10
C ALA A 94 -11.60 -3.04 0.75
N TYR A 95 -11.71 -2.93 2.07
CA TYR A 95 -11.36 -1.71 2.78
C TYR A 95 -9.84 -1.51 2.73
N ASN A 96 -9.08 -2.52 3.14
CA ASN A 96 -7.65 -2.65 2.83
C ASN A 96 -7.45 -3.94 2.06
N GLY A 97 -6.87 -3.92 0.85
CA GLY A 97 -6.64 -5.17 0.11
C GLY A 97 -5.74 -6.13 0.89
N VAL A 98 -4.57 -5.65 1.29
CA VAL A 98 -3.72 -6.26 2.31
C VAL A 98 -3.60 -5.30 3.49
N HIS A 99 -3.76 -5.82 4.71
CA HIS A 99 -3.47 -5.10 5.94
C HIS A 99 -2.47 -5.93 6.76
N SER A 100 -1.30 -5.38 7.08
CA SER A 100 -0.28 -6.10 7.86
C SER A 100 0.09 -5.36 9.15
N HIS A 101 0.12 -6.11 10.26
CA HIS A 101 0.55 -5.67 11.59
C HIS A 101 1.65 -6.61 12.08
N GLY A 102 2.89 -6.10 12.20
CA GLY A 102 4.05 -6.89 12.61
C GLY A 102 4.31 -8.17 11.79
N SER A 103 3.86 -8.20 10.53
CA SER A 103 3.92 -9.39 9.67
C SER A 103 4.88 -9.22 8.50
N ALA A 104 5.28 -10.34 7.90
CA ALA A 104 6.06 -10.37 6.68
C ALA A 104 5.27 -10.99 5.52
N VAL A 105 5.19 -10.28 4.40
CA VAL A 105 4.40 -10.68 3.22
C VAL A 105 5.16 -10.38 1.93
N THR A 106 5.25 -11.37 1.05
CA THR A 106 5.73 -11.19 -0.33
C THR A 106 4.53 -11.07 -1.26
N ILE A 107 4.39 -9.91 -1.90
CA ILE A 107 3.29 -9.56 -2.80
C ILE A 107 3.85 -9.28 -4.18
N THR A 108 3.57 -10.18 -5.12
CA THR A 108 4.11 -10.11 -6.47
C THR A 108 3.06 -10.25 -7.55
N ASN A 109 3.28 -9.59 -8.70
CA ASN A 109 2.51 -9.81 -9.93
C ASN A 109 0.98 -9.72 -9.75
N SER A 110 0.52 -8.92 -8.81
CA SER A 110 -0.88 -8.88 -8.39
C SER A 110 -1.54 -7.55 -8.70
N GLU A 111 -2.86 -7.54 -8.72
CA GLU A 111 -3.71 -6.37 -8.98
C GLU A 111 -4.50 -6.00 -7.74
N PHE A 112 -4.43 -4.73 -7.33
CA PHE A 112 -5.23 -4.17 -6.25
C PHE A 112 -6.09 -3.05 -6.79
N ALA A 113 -7.41 -3.24 -6.81
CA ALA A 113 -8.30 -2.26 -7.40
C ALA A 113 -9.61 -2.06 -6.66
N LYS A 114 -10.09 -0.81 -6.69
CA LYS A 114 -11.35 -0.39 -6.05
C LYS A 114 -11.38 -0.68 -4.55
N CYS A 115 -10.22 -0.70 -3.90
CA CYS A 115 -10.10 -0.81 -2.46
C CYS A 115 -10.12 0.57 -1.79
N GLY A 116 -10.35 0.62 -0.48
CA GLY A 116 -10.03 1.81 0.31
C GLY A 116 -8.53 2.11 0.22
N VAL A 117 -7.68 1.19 0.67
CA VAL A 117 -6.24 1.19 0.38
C VAL A 117 -5.87 -0.14 -0.26
N GLY A 118 -5.05 -0.13 -1.31
CA GLY A 118 -4.59 -1.36 -1.95
C GLY A 118 -3.77 -2.22 -0.99
N ILE A 119 -2.69 -1.66 -0.46
CA ILE A 119 -1.80 -2.32 0.51
C ILE A 119 -1.52 -1.34 1.66
N SER A 120 -1.82 -1.76 2.89
CA SER A 120 -1.57 -1.00 4.11
C SER A 120 -0.76 -1.84 5.10
N PHE A 121 0.33 -1.32 5.66
CA PHE A 121 1.11 -2.08 6.64
C PHE A 121 1.77 -1.21 7.70
N LYS A 122 1.81 -1.72 8.94
CA LYS A 122 2.38 -1.02 10.09
C LYS A 122 3.06 -1.94 11.09
N SER A 123 3.81 -1.35 12.01
CA SER A 123 4.16 -2.01 13.27
C SER A 123 2.90 -2.34 14.06
N GLU A 124 2.94 -3.41 14.85
CA GLU A 124 1.91 -3.67 15.86
C GLU A 124 2.20 -2.83 17.10
N GLU A 125 1.38 -1.82 17.35
CA GLU A 125 1.52 -0.91 18.51
C GLU A 125 0.20 -0.78 19.29
N GLU A 126 -0.85 -1.50 18.90
CA GLU A 126 -2.21 -1.34 19.43
C GLU A 126 -2.61 -2.47 20.38
N THR A 127 -1.94 -3.63 20.29
CA THR A 127 -2.32 -4.84 21.05
C THR A 127 -1.13 -5.34 21.91
N PRO A 128 -0.93 -4.85 23.15
CA PRO A 128 0.25 -5.19 23.96
C PRO A 128 0.37 -6.67 24.36
N ASP A 129 -0.74 -7.41 24.37
CA ASP A 129 -0.77 -8.80 24.84
C ASP A 129 -0.42 -9.83 23.76
N VAL A 130 -0.16 -9.41 22.51
CA VAL A 130 0.19 -10.34 21.43
C VAL A 130 1.70 -10.53 21.32
N PRO A 131 2.18 -11.74 20.95
CA PRO A 131 3.63 -12.01 20.83
C PRO A 131 4.40 -11.15 19.82
N TRP A 132 3.69 -10.45 18.92
CA TRP A 132 4.28 -9.59 17.90
C TRP A 132 4.13 -8.10 18.21
N PHE A 133 3.73 -7.72 19.43
CA PHE A 133 3.71 -6.32 19.85
C PHE A 133 5.09 -5.67 19.68
N GLY A 134 5.11 -4.43 19.17
CA GLY A 134 6.31 -3.67 18.81
C GLY A 134 7.01 -4.14 17.53
N LYS A 135 6.57 -5.24 16.91
CA LYS A 135 7.20 -5.76 15.69
C LYS A 135 6.79 -4.91 14.50
N ARG A 136 7.76 -4.49 13.70
CA ARG A 136 7.57 -3.81 12.42
C ARG A 136 7.07 -4.80 11.35
N SER A 137 6.23 -4.34 10.43
CA SER A 137 5.94 -5.13 9.22
C SER A 137 7.11 -5.06 8.24
N ASP A 138 7.34 -6.13 7.48
CA ASP A 138 8.38 -6.22 6.44
C ASP A 138 7.81 -6.80 5.15
N LEU A 139 7.56 -5.94 4.16
CA LEU A 139 6.89 -6.33 2.93
C LEU A 139 7.79 -6.19 1.71
N THR A 140 7.74 -7.19 0.84
CA THR A 140 8.23 -7.12 -0.54
C THR A 140 7.04 -6.94 -1.46
N ILE A 141 7.00 -5.83 -2.20
CA ILE A 141 5.88 -5.43 -3.07
C ILE A 141 6.46 -5.20 -4.46
N THR A 142 6.38 -6.21 -5.33
CA THR A 142 7.06 -6.18 -6.63
C THR A 142 6.19 -6.54 -7.82
N GLY A 143 6.24 -5.77 -8.90
CA GLY A 143 5.57 -6.14 -10.16
C GLY A 143 4.05 -5.98 -10.13
N ASN A 144 3.48 -5.28 -9.14
CA ASN A 144 2.05 -5.15 -8.94
C ASN A 144 1.44 -3.98 -9.73
N ILE A 145 0.11 -3.99 -9.87
CA ILE A 145 -0.68 -2.88 -10.38
C ILE A 145 -1.66 -2.46 -9.28
N LEU A 146 -1.57 -1.21 -8.83
CA LEU A 146 -2.43 -0.66 -7.78
C LEU A 146 -3.18 0.55 -8.33
N HIS A 147 -4.49 0.38 -8.60
CA HIS A 147 -5.25 1.41 -9.28
C HIS A 147 -6.69 1.56 -8.85
N SER A 148 -7.27 2.74 -9.09
CA SER A 148 -8.67 3.03 -8.78
C SER A 148 -9.04 2.77 -7.31
N ASN A 149 -8.07 2.85 -6.40
CA ASN A 149 -8.29 2.77 -4.96
C ASN A 149 -8.49 4.18 -4.39
N LYS A 150 -8.93 4.30 -3.13
CA LYS A 150 -8.78 5.59 -2.44
C LYS A 150 -7.29 5.90 -2.21
N GLY A 151 -6.46 4.92 -1.88
CA GLY A 151 -4.99 5.03 -1.87
C GLY A 151 -4.28 3.76 -2.34
N GLY A 152 -3.07 3.89 -2.88
CA GLY A 152 -2.27 2.76 -3.38
C GLY A 152 -1.60 1.96 -2.27
N ILE A 153 -0.42 2.41 -1.85
CA ILE A 153 0.42 1.76 -0.82
C ILE A 153 0.62 2.73 0.35
N GLY A 154 0.17 2.37 1.55
CA GLY A 154 0.40 3.16 2.77
C GLY A 154 1.17 2.35 3.80
N TYR A 155 2.18 2.95 4.44
CA TYR A 155 2.93 2.21 5.46
C TYR A 155 3.54 3.09 6.53
N ARG A 156 3.64 2.54 7.74
CA ARG A 156 4.05 3.27 8.95
C ARG A 156 5.00 2.42 9.79
N ASN A 157 6.08 2.99 10.31
CA ASN A 157 6.97 2.29 11.26
C ASN A 157 7.37 0.89 10.76
N SER A 158 7.68 0.74 9.47
CA SER A 158 7.82 -0.56 8.80
C SER A 158 8.84 -0.54 7.67
N THR A 159 9.25 -1.73 7.23
CA THR A 159 10.15 -1.95 6.09
C THR A 159 9.35 -2.22 4.83
N GLY A 160 9.57 -1.43 3.78
CA GLY A 160 8.93 -1.60 2.47
C GLY A 160 9.96 -1.72 1.35
N ASN A 161 10.06 -2.89 0.74
CA ASN A 161 10.81 -3.11 -0.50
C ASN A 161 9.84 -3.04 -1.67
N ILE A 162 9.68 -1.85 -2.25
CA ILE A 162 8.61 -1.50 -3.20
C ILE A 162 9.25 -1.22 -4.56
N SER A 163 9.06 -2.13 -5.52
CA SER A 163 9.71 -2.01 -6.83
C SER A 163 8.93 -2.56 -8.01
N TYR A 164 9.16 -2.03 -9.22
CA TYR A 164 8.51 -2.50 -10.44
C TYR A 164 6.97 -2.45 -10.39
N ASN A 165 6.39 -1.57 -9.56
CA ASN A 165 4.96 -1.42 -9.46
C ASN A 165 4.46 -0.29 -10.36
N LEU A 166 3.25 -0.47 -10.88
CA LEU A 166 2.45 0.62 -11.44
C LEU A 166 1.42 1.04 -10.39
N VAL A 167 1.53 2.27 -9.91
CA VAL A 167 0.63 2.84 -8.91
C VAL A 167 -0.08 4.04 -9.54
N GLU A 168 -1.32 3.84 -9.97
CA GLU A 168 -2.00 4.81 -10.82
C GLU A 168 -3.46 5.06 -10.49
N ASN A 169 -3.99 6.23 -10.85
CA ASN A 169 -5.43 6.49 -10.77
C ASN A 169 -6.02 6.28 -9.36
N ASN A 170 -5.25 6.51 -8.30
CA ASN A 170 -5.73 6.43 -6.92
C ASN A 170 -6.25 7.80 -6.46
N LYS A 171 -7.45 7.81 -5.87
CA LYS A 171 -8.22 9.02 -5.58
C LYS A 171 -7.52 10.01 -4.64
N PHE A 172 -6.62 9.53 -3.79
CA PHE A 172 -5.96 10.37 -2.78
C PHE A 172 -4.44 10.31 -2.81
N PHE A 173 -3.83 9.12 -2.76
CA PHE A 173 -2.37 8.97 -2.82
C PHE A 173 -1.94 7.74 -3.60
N GLY A 174 -0.76 7.81 -4.23
CA GLY A 174 -0.06 6.65 -4.77
C GLY A 174 0.66 5.89 -3.66
N ILE A 175 1.72 6.48 -3.09
CA ILE A 175 2.48 5.92 -1.96
C ILE A 175 2.48 6.89 -0.77
N TRP A 176 2.22 6.38 0.44
CA TRP A 176 2.17 7.15 1.66
C TRP A 176 3.02 6.52 2.77
N PRO A 177 4.35 6.76 2.76
CA PRO A 177 5.20 6.43 3.90
C PRO A 177 4.89 7.35 5.09
N LYS A 178 4.90 6.79 6.29
CA LYS A 178 4.58 7.50 7.53
C LYS A 178 5.61 7.17 8.61
N GLU A 179 6.07 8.20 9.30
CA GLU A 179 7.01 8.05 10.41
C GLU A 179 8.31 7.31 10.01
N SER A 180 8.83 6.41 10.84
CA SER A 180 10.11 5.75 10.56
C SER A 180 9.93 4.61 9.56
N VAL A 181 10.48 4.76 8.35
CA VAL A 181 10.38 3.74 7.30
C VAL A 181 11.76 3.26 6.86
N ASP A 182 11.85 1.97 6.56
CA ASP A 182 13.07 1.35 6.02
C ASP A 182 12.75 0.70 4.66
N GLY A 183 13.80 0.21 3.99
CA GLY A 183 13.69 -0.43 2.68
C GLY A 183 13.91 0.57 1.55
N LYS A 184 13.47 0.21 0.34
CA LYS A 184 13.66 1.01 -0.87
C LYS A 184 12.37 1.13 -1.66
N VAL A 185 12.08 2.34 -2.13
CA VAL A 185 11.05 2.61 -3.12
C VAL A 185 11.78 2.94 -4.42
N HIS A 186 11.86 1.98 -5.35
CA HIS A 186 12.63 2.17 -6.58
C HIS A 186 12.05 1.45 -7.78
N LEU A 187 12.32 1.97 -8.99
CA LEU A 187 11.84 1.37 -10.24
C LEU A 187 10.32 1.23 -10.28
N ASN A 188 9.58 2.19 -9.71
CA ASN A 188 8.13 2.24 -9.80
C ASN A 188 7.69 3.31 -10.80
N THR A 189 6.47 3.17 -11.29
CA THR A 189 5.75 4.25 -11.99
C THR A 189 4.57 4.67 -11.14
N ILE A 190 4.56 5.93 -10.71
CA ILE A 190 3.59 6.54 -9.80
C ILE A 190 2.95 7.72 -10.53
N THR A 191 1.80 7.50 -11.15
CA THR A 191 1.18 8.45 -12.09
C THR A 191 -0.32 8.59 -11.89
N ASP A 192 -0.93 9.70 -12.30
CA ASP A 192 -2.38 9.88 -12.30
C ASP A 192 -3.05 9.69 -10.91
N ASN A 193 -2.29 9.79 -9.83
CA ASN A 193 -2.84 9.82 -8.47
C ASN A 193 -3.12 11.26 -8.10
N LYS A 194 -3.99 11.50 -7.10
CA LYS A 194 -4.14 12.87 -6.59
C LYS A 194 -2.82 13.42 -6.04
N LYS A 195 -2.13 12.64 -5.21
CA LYS A 195 -0.74 12.89 -4.80
C LYS A 195 0.09 11.66 -5.12
N GLY A 196 1.22 11.82 -5.79
CA GLY A 196 2.10 10.69 -6.12
C GLY A 196 2.65 10.05 -4.86
N VAL A 197 3.48 10.79 -4.14
CA VAL A 197 4.03 10.43 -2.83
C VAL A 197 3.59 11.45 -1.78
N LEU A 198 2.85 11.00 -0.77
CA LEU A 198 2.43 11.82 0.36
C LEU A 198 3.36 11.53 1.55
N LEU A 199 4.02 12.54 2.10
CA LEU A 199 4.96 12.40 3.21
C LEU A 199 4.28 12.86 4.51
N TYR A 200 4.42 12.08 5.59
CA TYR A 200 3.89 12.42 6.91
C TYR A 200 4.83 11.90 8.01
N GLN A 201 5.54 12.82 8.65
CA GLN A 201 6.59 12.52 9.65
C GLN A 201 7.65 11.51 9.15
N THR A 202 7.77 11.34 7.83
CA THR A 202 8.57 10.33 7.16
C THR A 202 10.06 10.56 7.43
N ARG A 203 10.74 9.50 7.88
CA ARG A 203 12.20 9.43 8.08
C ARG A 203 12.73 8.10 7.56
N GLY A 204 13.97 8.06 7.08
CA GLY A 204 14.63 6.84 6.61
C GLY A 204 14.22 6.37 5.19
N LEU A 205 13.31 7.10 4.53
CA LEU A 205 12.88 6.79 3.16
C LEU A 205 14.06 6.86 2.18
N VAL A 206 14.31 5.76 1.48
CA VAL A 206 15.19 5.72 0.31
C VAL A 206 14.33 5.57 -0.93
N MET A 207 14.21 6.65 -1.71
CA MET A 207 13.35 6.71 -2.90
C MET A 207 14.15 7.19 -4.11
N THR A 208 14.46 6.28 -5.04
CA THR A 208 15.33 6.51 -6.21
C THR A 208 14.83 5.74 -7.41
N ASP A 209 15.18 6.17 -8.62
CA ASP A 209 14.90 5.47 -9.87
C ASP A 209 13.39 5.23 -10.12
N ASN A 210 12.52 6.11 -9.61
CA ASN A 210 11.08 6.06 -9.89
C ASN A 210 10.71 7.05 -10.99
N ASN A 211 9.62 6.76 -11.70
CA ASN A 211 8.89 7.71 -12.53
C ASN A 211 7.70 8.25 -11.70
N ILE A 212 7.72 9.52 -11.32
CA ILE A 212 6.69 10.17 -10.51
C ILE A 212 6.17 11.39 -11.27
N TYR A 213 5.06 11.26 -11.99
CA TYR A 213 4.60 12.29 -12.93
C TYR A 213 3.08 12.29 -13.07
N ASP A 214 2.51 13.34 -13.67
CA ASP A 214 1.07 13.48 -13.97
C ASP A 214 0.13 13.19 -12.78
N ASN A 215 0.61 13.41 -11.55
CA ASN A 215 -0.24 13.37 -10.36
C ASN A 215 -0.97 14.72 -10.20
N SER A 216 -2.27 14.72 -9.90
CA SER A 216 -3.12 15.88 -10.15
C SER A 216 -2.90 17.07 -9.21
N ASP A 217 -2.57 16.84 -7.93
CA ASP A 217 -2.16 17.89 -7.01
C ASP A 217 -0.65 18.05 -7.08
N TYR A 218 0.11 16.99 -6.74
CA TYR A 218 1.56 17.02 -6.62
C TYR A 218 2.16 15.64 -6.89
N ASN A 219 3.36 15.61 -7.47
CA ASN A 219 4.18 14.40 -7.55
C ASN A 219 4.69 13.97 -6.17
N ILE A 220 5.14 14.94 -5.36
CA ILE A 220 5.50 14.73 -3.96
C ILE A 220 4.86 15.83 -3.12
N SER A 221 4.29 15.48 -1.97
CA SER A 221 3.69 16.46 -1.07
C SER A 221 4.05 16.14 0.37
N ALA A 222 4.72 17.08 1.04
CA ALA A 222 4.83 17.13 2.49
C ALA A 222 3.48 17.54 3.09
N SER A 223 2.99 16.77 4.06
CA SER A 223 1.78 17.12 4.82
C SER A 223 2.15 17.89 6.10
N THR A 224 1.16 18.51 6.75
CA THR A 224 1.32 19.44 7.90
C THR A 224 2.23 18.99 9.04
N ALA A 225 2.50 17.68 9.19
CA ALA A 225 3.38 17.15 10.22
C ALA A 225 4.77 16.72 9.70
N GLN A 226 5.08 16.95 8.43
CA GLN A 226 6.38 16.63 7.84
C GLN A 226 7.31 17.83 8.03
N ASP A 227 8.01 17.87 9.17
CA ASP A 227 8.92 18.93 9.62
C ASP A 227 10.41 18.59 9.40
N PHE A 228 10.72 17.42 8.81
CA PHE A 228 12.07 16.99 8.48
C PHE A 228 12.27 16.88 6.97
N PRO A 229 13.48 17.16 6.45
CA PRO A 229 13.76 17.10 5.02
C PRO A 229 13.70 15.66 4.48
N VAL A 230 13.38 15.54 3.19
CA VAL A 230 13.35 14.27 2.46
C VAL A 230 14.13 14.40 1.16
N ASP A 231 15.03 13.45 0.90
CA ASP A 231 15.74 13.35 -0.37
C ASP A 231 14.95 12.51 -1.37
N ALA A 232 14.57 13.14 -2.47
CA ALA A 232 13.89 12.58 -3.63
C ALA A 232 14.76 12.69 -4.91
N GLY A 233 16.08 12.83 -4.75
CA GLY A 233 17.03 12.75 -5.86
C GLY A 233 16.93 11.44 -6.63
N ASN A 234 17.46 11.46 -7.85
CA ASN A 234 17.51 10.35 -8.80
C ASN A 234 16.15 9.78 -9.19
N ASN A 235 15.08 10.60 -9.16
CA ASN A 235 13.78 10.24 -9.72
C ASN A 235 13.50 11.05 -11.00
N TRP A 236 12.59 10.53 -11.85
CA TRP A 236 12.07 11.22 -13.02
C TRP A 236 10.72 11.86 -12.68
N PHE A 237 10.58 13.17 -12.92
CA PHE A 237 9.40 13.94 -12.52
C PHE A 237 8.42 14.28 -13.66
N GLY A 238 8.57 13.62 -14.83
CA GLY A 238 7.77 13.91 -16.02
C GLY A 238 8.35 14.99 -16.93
N THR A 239 9.33 15.76 -16.45
CA THR A 239 9.96 16.85 -17.20
C THR A 239 11.39 17.12 -16.71
N ILE A 240 12.17 17.84 -17.51
CA ILE A 240 13.47 18.43 -17.11
C ILE A 240 13.37 19.93 -16.82
N ASN A 241 12.18 20.52 -16.93
CA ASN A 241 11.97 21.92 -16.57
C ASN A 241 11.87 22.04 -15.05
N ARG A 242 12.88 22.66 -14.43
CA ARG A 242 12.97 22.83 -12.97
C ARG A 242 11.76 23.53 -12.36
N ASP A 243 11.27 24.60 -12.98
CA ASP A 243 10.15 25.38 -12.45
C ASP A 243 8.89 24.50 -12.38
N LYS A 244 8.67 23.65 -13.39
CA LYS A 244 7.59 22.66 -13.38
C LYS A 244 7.79 21.54 -12.36
N ILE A 245 9.03 21.17 -12.04
CA ILE A 245 9.29 20.18 -10.98
C ILE A 245 8.96 20.81 -9.62
N ASP A 246 9.40 22.05 -9.39
CA ASP A 246 9.10 22.82 -8.17
C ASP A 246 7.58 23.00 -8.00
N GLU A 247 6.82 23.35 -9.05
CA GLU A 247 5.35 23.44 -9.00
C GLU A 247 4.64 22.13 -8.60
N MET A 248 5.27 20.98 -8.87
CA MET A 248 4.72 19.64 -8.60
C MET A 248 5.25 19.01 -7.30
N ILE A 249 6.02 19.76 -6.50
CA ILE A 249 6.52 19.35 -5.19
C ILE A 249 6.01 20.35 -4.17
N PHE A 250 5.12 19.91 -3.27
CA PHE A 250 4.67 20.76 -2.16
C PHE A 250 5.54 20.53 -0.93
N ASP A 251 6.34 21.51 -0.53
CA ASP A 251 7.31 21.40 0.56
C ASP A 251 7.54 22.71 1.34
N GLN A 252 8.69 22.83 2.02
CA GLN A 252 9.11 24.03 2.75
C GLN A 252 9.00 25.34 1.95
N LYS A 253 9.14 25.30 0.62
CA LYS A 253 9.03 26.49 -0.23
C LYS A 253 7.60 27.02 -0.31
N ASP A 254 6.62 26.13 -0.20
CA ASP A 254 5.20 26.47 -0.23
C ASP A 254 4.65 26.77 1.17
N ASP A 255 5.16 26.06 2.19
CA ASP A 255 4.80 26.22 3.60
C ASP A 255 6.04 26.09 4.49
N ALA A 256 6.43 27.20 5.13
CA ALA A 256 7.68 27.31 5.89
C ALA A 256 7.75 26.38 7.12
N ASP A 257 6.63 25.85 7.61
CA ASP A 257 6.59 24.90 8.73
C ASP A 257 6.92 23.46 8.30
N LEU A 258 7.02 23.22 6.98
CA LEU A 258 7.34 21.91 6.43
C LEU A 258 8.84 21.70 6.19
N GLY A 259 9.21 20.42 6.05
CA GLY A 259 10.53 19.98 5.63
C GLY A 259 10.73 20.14 4.13
N LEU A 260 11.96 20.50 3.74
CA LEU A 260 12.35 20.65 2.35
C LEU A 260 12.42 19.28 1.64
N VAL A 261 11.91 19.19 0.42
CA VAL A 261 12.09 18.04 -0.46
C VAL A 261 13.17 18.37 -1.48
N THR A 262 14.35 17.78 -1.33
CA THR A 262 15.44 17.93 -2.30
C THR A 262 15.29 16.90 -3.42
N TYR A 263 15.49 17.29 -4.67
CA TYR A 263 15.33 16.38 -5.81
C TYR A 263 16.49 16.41 -6.80
N GLU A 264 17.55 17.18 -6.52
CA GLU A 264 18.74 17.24 -7.37
C GLU A 264 19.80 16.22 -6.89
N PRO A 265 20.43 15.46 -7.82
CA PRO A 265 20.16 15.44 -9.26
C PRO A 265 18.83 14.71 -9.56
N TYR A 266 18.05 15.18 -10.53
CA TYR A 266 16.89 14.45 -11.07
C TYR A 266 17.23 13.81 -12.41
N LEU A 267 16.52 12.72 -12.73
CA LEU A 267 16.74 11.99 -13.97
C LEU A 267 16.39 12.86 -15.19
N GLN A 268 17.06 12.63 -16.31
CA GLN A 268 16.86 13.40 -17.54
C GLN A 268 15.87 12.73 -18.52
N SER A 269 15.43 11.52 -18.20
CA SER A 269 14.45 10.75 -18.95
C SER A 269 13.76 9.73 -18.04
N PRO A 270 12.57 9.23 -18.40
CA PRO A 270 11.92 8.17 -17.64
C PRO A 270 12.80 6.94 -17.49
N VAL A 271 12.77 6.33 -16.31
CA VAL A 271 13.36 5.02 -16.06
C VAL A 271 12.58 3.98 -16.83
N LYS A 272 13.30 3.17 -17.62
CA LYS A 272 12.75 1.98 -18.26
C LYS A 272 13.08 0.79 -17.38
N TRP A 273 12.05 0.07 -16.95
CA TRP A 273 12.20 -1.17 -16.22
C TRP A 273 11.25 -2.21 -16.80
N GLU A 274 11.67 -3.48 -16.73
CA GLU A 274 10.86 -4.63 -17.08
C GLU A 274 10.40 -5.32 -15.79
N LYS A 275 9.21 -5.91 -15.80
CA LYS A 275 8.79 -6.72 -14.64
C LYS A 275 9.76 -7.90 -14.48
N PRO A 276 10.31 -8.14 -13.28
CA PRO A 276 11.19 -9.28 -13.02
C PRO A 276 10.46 -10.63 -13.14
#